data_AF-A0A2S7RUT0-F1
#
_entry.id   AF-A0A2S7RUT0-F1
#
_cell.length_a   1.000
_cell.length_b   1.000
_cell.length_c   1.000
_cell.angle_alpha   90.00
_cell.angle_beta   90.00
_cell.angle_gamma   90.00
#
_symmetry.space_group_name_H-M   'P 1'
#
loop_
_entity.id
_entity.type
_entity.pdbx_description
1 polymer ?
#
loop_
_entity_poly.entity_id
_entity_poly.type
_entity_poly.pdbx_seq_one_letter_code
_entity_poly.pdbx_strand_id
1 'polypeptide(L)' 'MNWFEQYKQDFGFKSNYQLSKKTGITASSFTRLNQSEDWNSVKFGTMILLAKAVDVTLDEFVKYLQTKKRVFFQLNG' A
#
# COMPACT_ATOMS: atom_id res chain seq x y z
N MET A 1 -12.55 -3.20 -1.94
CA MET A 1 -11.56 -2.12 -1.72
C MET A 1 -10.20 -2.62 -2.21
N ASN A 2 -9.42 -1.82 -2.95
CA ASN A 2 -8.10 -2.29 -3.44
C ASN A 2 -7.07 -2.36 -2.30
N TRP A 3 -5.92 -2.98 -2.57
CA TRP A 3 -4.87 -3.20 -1.58
C TRP A 3 -4.33 -1.89 -0.98
N PHE A 4 -4.27 -0.80 -1.76
CA PHE A 4 -3.68 0.46 -1.34
C PHE A 4 -4.64 1.29 -0.48
N GLU A 5 -5.94 1.26 -0.81
CA GLU A 5 -6.99 1.80 0.05
C GLU A 5 -7.07 1.02 1.38
N GLN A 6 -6.94 -0.32 1.34
CA GLN A 6 -6.86 -1.12 2.55
C GLN A 6 -5.62 -0.80 3.38
N TYR A 7 -4.46 -0.65 2.75
CA TYR A 7 -3.24 -0.20 3.41
C TYR A 7 -3.45 1.14 4.13
N LYS A 8 -4.07 2.12 3.47
CA LYS A 8 -4.36 3.40 4.11
C LYS A 8 -5.28 3.24 5.32
N GLN A 9 -6.31 2.40 5.23
CA GLN A 9 -7.21 2.14 6.35
C GLN A 9 -6.49 1.43 7.51
N ASP A 10 -5.77 0.34 7.23
CA ASP A 10 -5.10 -0.51 8.23
C ASP A 10 -4.04 0.27 9.02
N PHE A 11 -3.37 1.23 8.38
CA PHE A 11 -2.32 2.04 8.99
C PHE A 11 -2.76 3.49 9.31
N GLY A 12 -4.06 3.78 9.24
CA GLY A 12 -4.63 5.05 9.73
C GLY A 12 -4.36 6.28 8.86
N PHE A 13 -3.99 6.12 7.59
CA PHE A 13 -3.85 7.23 6.65
C PHE A 13 -5.22 7.66 6.11
N LYS A 14 -5.62 8.90 6.40
CA LYS A 14 -6.91 9.46 5.97
C LYS A 14 -6.88 10.05 4.56
N SER A 15 -5.70 10.27 3.99
CA SER A 15 -5.55 10.83 2.64
C SER A 15 -4.17 10.59 2.03
N ASN A 16 -4.08 10.70 0.71
CA ASN A 16 -2.80 10.66 -0.02
C ASN A 16 -1.84 11.80 0.40
N TYR A 17 -2.38 12.91 0.92
CA TYR A 17 -1.56 14.02 1.41
C TYR A 17 -0.81 13.67 2.70
N GLN A 18 -1.45 12.97 3.64
CA GLN A 18 -0.77 12.49 4.84
C GLN A 18 0.36 11.51 4.51
N LEU A 19 0.08 10.58 3.59
CA LEU A 19 1.09 9.63 3.13
C LEU A 19 2.22 10.32 2.35
N SER A 20 1.91 11.35 1.56
CA SER A 20 2.90 12.17 0.85
C SER A 20 3.91 12.81 1.80
N LYS A 21 3.44 13.36 2.94
CA LYS A 21 4.33 13.92 3.97
C LYS A 21 5.28 12.89 4.58
N LYS A 22 4.84 11.64 4.77
CA LYS A 22 5.66 10.58 5.34
C LYS A 22 6.65 9.97 4.35
N THR A 23 6.24 9.83 3.09
CA THR A 23 7.01 9.10 2.06
C THR A 23 7.89 10.00 1.19
N GLY A 24 7.60 11.31 1.13
CA GLY A 24 8.19 12.24 0.17
C GLY A 24 7.67 12.08 -1.27
N ILE A 25 6.80 11.11 -1.54
CA ILE A 25 6.18 10.91 -2.84
C ILE A 25 5.04 11.92 -3.01
N THR A 26 4.88 12.50 -4.20
CA THR A 26 3.77 13.42 -4.46
C THR A 26 2.41 12.73 -4.36
N ALA A 27 1.43 13.42 -3.77
CA ALA A 27 0.08 12.86 -3.59
C ALA A 27 -0.58 12.39 -4.92
N SER A 28 -0.28 13.07 -6.03
CA SER A 28 -0.76 12.70 -7.37
C SER A 28 -0.18 11.38 -7.88
N SER A 29 1.03 11.01 -7.45
CA SER A 29 1.64 9.72 -7.80
C SER A 29 0.90 8.55 -7.15
N PHE A 30 0.25 8.76 -6.01
CA PHE A 30 -0.55 7.76 -5.32
C PHE A 30 -1.92 7.52 -5.93
N THR A 31 -2.42 8.43 -6.78
CA THR A 31 -3.68 8.22 -7.49
C THR A 31 -3.65 6.97 -8.37
N ARG A 32 -2.49 6.65 -8.97
CA ARG A 32 -2.29 5.41 -9.73
C ARG A 32 -2.33 4.16 -8.87
N LEU A 33 -1.87 4.25 -7.61
CA LEU A 33 -1.94 3.13 -6.67
C LEU A 33 -3.37 2.87 -6.20
N ASN A 34 -4.20 3.92 -6.05
CA ASN A 34 -5.64 3.79 -5.80
C ASN A 34 -6.40 3.10 -6.96
N GLN A 35 -5.77 2.91 -8.12
CA GLN A 35 -6.35 2.22 -9.27
C GLN A 35 -5.67 0.88 -9.55
N SER A 36 -4.62 0.53 -8.78
CA SER A 36 -3.87 -0.71 -8.99
C SER A 36 -4.53 -1.87 -8.25
N GLU A 37 -4.84 -2.93 -8.99
CA GLU A 37 -5.35 -4.18 -8.41
C GLU A 37 -4.23 -5.06 -7.85
N ASP A 38 -3.04 -4.98 -8.45
CA ASP A 38 -1.87 -5.75 -8.03
C ASP A 38 -0.80 -4.84 -7.41
N TRP A 39 -0.33 -5.22 -6.22
CA TRP A 39 0.78 -4.54 -5.56
C TRP A 39 2.14 -5.00 -6.11
N ASN A 40 2.22 -6.17 -6.77
CA ASN A 40 3.48 -6.70 -7.32
C ASN A 40 3.99 -5.88 -8.51
N SER A 41 3.13 -5.12 -9.18
CA SER A 41 3.50 -4.22 -10.28
C SER A 41 4.09 -2.89 -9.80
N VAL A 42 4.01 -2.60 -8.49
CA VAL A 42 4.50 -1.36 -7.92
C VAL A 42 6.02 -1.38 -7.89
N LYS A 43 6.62 -0.27 -8.31
CA LYS A 43 8.08 -0.10 -8.30
C LYS A 43 8.64 -0.38 -6.91
N PHE A 44 9.71 -1.17 -6.85
CA PHE A 44 10.37 -1.57 -5.61
C PHE A 44 10.71 -0.40 -4.68
N GLY A 45 11.23 0.70 -5.24
CA GLY A 45 11.52 1.92 -4.46
C GLY A 45 10.28 2.53 -3.78
N THR A 46 9.11 2.46 -4.42
CA THR A 46 7.84 2.89 -3.82
C THR A 46 7.45 1.97 -2.67
N MET A 47 7.63 0.65 -2.81
CA MET A 47 7.34 -0.32 -1.74
C MET A 47 8.19 -0.07 -0.50
N ILE A 48 9.48 0.23 -0.67
CA ILE A 48 10.37 0.60 0.45
C ILE A 48 9.84 1.85 1.17
N LEU A 49 9.43 2.88 0.44
CA LEU A 49 8.94 4.12 1.04
C LEU A 49 7.61 3.92 1.77
N LEU A 50 6.73 3.08 1.24
CA LEU A 50 5.49 2.71 1.92
C LEU A 50 5.75 1.94 3.23
N ALA A 51 6.64 0.95 3.21
CA ALA A 51 7.03 0.21 4.42
C ALA A 51 7.62 1.15 5.49
N LYS A 52 8.50 2.07 5.09
CA LYS A 52 9.06 3.10 5.98
C LYS A 52 8.00 4.02 6.57
N ALA A 53 6.95 4.38 5.83
CA ALA A 53 5.92 5.29 6.32
C ALA A 53 5.11 4.72 7.51
N VAL A 54 5.11 3.39 7.66
CA VAL A 54 4.41 2.67 8.73
C VAL A 54 5.38 1.99 9.70
N ASP A 55 6.67 2.33 9.64
CA ASP A 55 7.72 1.85 10.54
C ASP A 55 7.83 0.31 10.61
N VAL A 56 7.71 -0.37 9.47
CA VAL A 56 7.93 -1.82 9.35
C VAL A 56 9.03 -2.15 8.35
N THR A 57 9.60 -3.36 8.43
CA THR A 57 10.56 -3.85 7.43
C THR A 57 9.86 -4.15 6.09
N LEU A 58 10.63 -4.16 5.00
CA LEU A 58 10.07 -4.51 3.69
C LEU A 58 9.51 -5.95 3.68
N ASP A 59 10.16 -6.88 4.38
CA ASP A 59 9.71 -8.27 4.46
C ASP A 59 8.37 -8.41 5.19
N GLU A 60 8.20 -7.69 6.31
CA GLU A 60 6.91 -7.62 7.03
C GLU A 60 5.83 -6.99 6.16
N PHE A 61 6.18 -5.94 5.41
CA PHE A 61 5.25 -5.28 4.51
C PHE A 61 4.79 -6.20 3.37
N VAL A 62 5.71 -6.96 2.77
CA VAL A 62 5.38 -7.95 1.73
C VAL A 62 4.51 -9.07 2.30
N LYS A 63 4.82 -9.59 3.51
CA LYS A 63 3.97 -10.58 4.19
C LYS A 63 2.56 -10.04 4.42
N TYR A 64 2.43 -8.80 4.88
CA TYR A 64 1.14 -8.11 5.01
C TYR A 64 0.37 -8.12 3.68
N LEU A 65 0.99 -7.71 2.57
CA LEU A 65 0.33 -7.66 1.26
C LEU A 65 -0.08 -9.04 0.74
N GLN A 66 0.72 -10.08 1.01
CA GLN A 66 0.40 -11.46 0.66
C GLN A 66 -0.81 -12.00 1.43
N THR A 67 -0.93 -11.70 2.73
CA THR A 67 -2.11 -12.11 3.51
C THR A 67 -3.39 -11.47 2.99
N LYS A 68 -3.34 -10.21 2.53
CA LYS A 68 -4.50 -9.53 1.96
C LYS A 68 -4.88 -10.06 0.58
N LYS A 69 -3.90 -10.46 -0.25
CA LYS A 69 -4.16 -11.19 -1.50
C LYS A 69 -4.97 -12.46 -1.22
N ARG A 70 -4.56 -13.25 -0.20
CA ARG A 70 -5.26 -14.49 0.16
C ARG A 70 -6.71 -14.26 0.59
N VAL A 71 -6.98 -13.24 1.40
CA VAL A 71 -8.35 -12.90 1.84
C VAL A 71 -9.21 -12.43 0.66
N PHE A 72 -8.67 -11.65 -0.27
CA PHE A 72 -9.42 -11.20 -1.46
C PHE A 72 -9.86 -12.36 -2.35
N PHE A 73 -8.96 -13.33 -2.61
CA PHE A 73 -9.27 -14.53 -3.40
C PHE A 73 -10.24 -15.50 -2.70
N GLN A 74 -10.24 -15.57 -1.37
CA GLN A 74 -11.18 -16.44 -0.64
C GLN A 74 -12.60 -15.88 -0.57
N LEU A 75 -12.77 -14.56 -0.66
CA LEU A 75 -14.08 -13.91 -0.58
C LEU A 75 -14.74 -13.68 -1.96
N ASN A 76 -13.99 -13.81 -3.05
CA ASN A 76 -14.46 -13.50 -4.41
C ASN A 76 -14.11 -14.59 -5.44
N GLY A 77 -13.70 -15.77 -4.96
CA GLY A 77 -13.37 -16.94 -5.77
C GLY A 77 -14.37 -18.06 -5.57
#